data_AF-A0A8T5KL13-F1
#
_entry.id   AF-A0A8T5KL13-F1
#
_cell.length_a   1.000
_cell.length_b   1.000
_cell.length_c   1.000
_cell.angle_alpha   90.00
_cell.angle_beta   90.00
_cell.angle_gamma   90.00
#
_symmetry.space_group_name_H-M   'P 1'
#
loop_
_entity.id
_entity.type
_entity.pdbx_description
1 polymer ?
#
loop_
_entity_poly.entity_id
_entity_poly.type
_entity_poly.pdbx_seq_one_letter_code
_entity_poly.pdbx_strand_id
1 'polypeptide(L)'
;MDKRELKLMAKMMDAFGPSGFEREINRIVKKEIEPIVDEIITDKLGSVAFKLNGDGPKVLLAGHTDEIGFIISSITKEGFLTFNQLGGWWDQVLLAQKVIIRGKKGDVIGIIASKPPHIIPMEERKKVVVKKNMYIDIGVSTKEEVEEAGIRVGDPVVPWSPFQTLHDGKVGMGKAFDDRIGTFVIMEAIRRIK
;
A
#
# COMPACT_ATOMS: atom_id res chain seq x y z
N MET A 1 3.44 19.00 -14.41
CA MET A 1 2.85 17.75 -14.93
C MET A 1 1.56 18.09 -15.67
N ASP A 2 1.25 17.37 -16.74
CA ASP A 2 -0.04 17.49 -17.42
C ASP A 2 -1.16 16.77 -16.65
N LYS A 3 -2.41 16.92 -17.11
CA LYS A 3 -3.59 16.30 -16.47
C LYS A 3 -3.57 14.76 -16.55
N ARG A 4 -2.89 14.16 -17.53
CA ARG A 4 -2.77 12.70 -17.69
C ARG A 4 -1.76 12.16 -16.68
N GLU A 5 -0.59 12.78 -16.59
CA GLU A 5 0.47 12.45 -15.64
C GLU A 5 -0.06 12.46 -14.20
N LEU A 6 -0.83 13.51 -13.83
CA LEU A 6 -1.43 13.60 -12.49
C LEU A 6 -2.49 12.52 -12.23
N LYS A 7 -3.32 12.19 -13.24
CA LYS A 7 -4.30 11.10 -13.12
C LYS A 7 -3.64 9.74 -12.97
N LEU A 8 -2.57 9.50 -13.72
CA LEU A 8 -1.79 8.27 -13.61
C LEU A 8 -1.12 8.17 -12.24
N MET A 9 -0.50 9.26 -11.77
CA MET A 9 0.11 9.31 -10.45
C MET A 9 -0.92 9.02 -9.35
N ALA A 10 -2.08 9.68 -9.37
CA ALA A 10 -3.16 9.41 -8.41
C ALA A 10 -3.56 7.92 -8.41
N LYS A 11 -3.81 7.36 -9.60
CA LYS A 11 -4.15 5.95 -9.78
C LYS A 11 -3.07 5.00 -9.24
N MET A 12 -1.79 5.33 -9.39
CA MET A 12 -0.67 4.53 -8.87
C MET A 12 -0.55 4.65 -7.35
N MET A 13 -0.63 5.85 -6.78
CA MET A 13 -0.48 6.06 -5.34
C MET A 13 -1.66 5.46 -4.55
N ASP A 14 -2.88 5.57 -5.09
CA ASP A 14 -4.09 5.04 -4.47
C ASP A 14 -4.23 3.52 -4.61
N ALA A 15 -3.52 2.89 -5.55
CA ALA A 15 -3.59 1.45 -5.76
C ALA A 15 -3.24 0.67 -4.49
N PHE A 16 -3.91 -0.45 -4.28
CA PHE A 16 -3.57 -1.38 -3.20
C PHE A 16 -2.45 -2.30 -3.66
N GLY A 17 -1.33 -2.34 -2.94
CA GLY A 17 -0.26 -3.27 -3.27
C GLY A 17 0.85 -3.30 -2.25
N PRO A 18 0.65 -3.87 -1.05
CA PRO A 18 1.74 -4.12 -0.11
C PRO A 18 2.64 -5.25 -0.62
N SER A 19 3.84 -5.39 -0.07
CA SER A 19 4.80 -6.42 -0.47
C SER A 19 4.18 -7.83 -0.46
N GLY A 20 4.29 -8.53 -1.59
CA GLY A 20 3.66 -9.84 -1.87
C GLY A 20 2.26 -9.77 -2.52
N PHE A 21 1.67 -8.58 -2.66
CA PHE A 21 0.29 -8.37 -3.13
C PHE A 21 0.17 -7.27 -4.21
N GLU A 22 1.20 -7.11 -5.05
CA GLU A 22 1.40 -6.01 -6.01
C GLU A 22 0.57 -6.12 -7.29
N ARG A 23 -0.28 -7.13 -7.41
CA ARG A 23 -0.97 -7.45 -8.67
C ARG A 23 -1.79 -6.30 -9.24
N GLU A 24 -2.43 -5.50 -8.37
CA GLU A 24 -3.26 -4.37 -8.81
C GLU A 24 -2.40 -3.26 -9.41
N ILE A 25 -1.37 -2.79 -8.69
CA ILE A 25 -0.46 -1.76 -9.18
C ILE A 25 0.30 -2.21 -10.44
N ASN A 26 0.75 -3.47 -10.50
CA ASN A 26 1.44 -4.00 -11.68
C ASN A 26 0.52 -4.10 -12.90
N ARG A 27 -0.77 -4.39 -12.70
CA ARG A 27 -1.77 -4.34 -13.78
C ARG A 27 -1.99 -2.92 -14.29
N ILE A 28 -2.00 -1.93 -13.39
CA ILE A 28 -2.09 -0.51 -13.76
C ILE A 28 -0.88 -0.12 -14.60
N VAL A 29 0.34 -0.38 -14.11
CA VAL A 29 1.59 -0.04 -14.81
C VAL A 29 1.64 -0.71 -16.19
N LYS A 30 1.38 -2.04 -16.25
CA LYS A 30 1.37 -2.79 -17.51
C LYS A 30 0.42 -2.20 -18.54
N LYS A 31 -0.82 -1.91 -18.15
CA LYS A 31 -1.85 -1.38 -19.06
C LYS A 31 -1.46 -0.02 -19.66
N GLU A 32 -0.79 0.82 -18.88
CA GLU A 32 -0.47 2.20 -19.28
C GLU A 32 0.76 2.28 -20.19
N ILE A 33 1.63 1.26 -20.16
CA ILE A 33 2.90 1.25 -20.90
C ILE A 33 2.92 0.25 -22.05
N GLU A 34 2.06 -0.78 -22.05
CA GLU A 34 1.94 -1.78 -23.12
C GLU A 34 1.87 -1.19 -24.55
N PRO A 35 1.18 -0.07 -24.82
CA PRO A 35 1.12 0.50 -26.17
C PRO A 35 2.43 1.12 -26.68
N ILE A 36 3.42 1.33 -25.82
CA ILE A 36 4.64 2.10 -26.12
C ILE A 36 5.93 1.32 -25.88
N VAL A 37 5.84 0.00 -25.71
CA VAL A 37 7.00 -0.89 -25.47
C VAL A 37 6.99 -2.04 -26.46
N ASP A 38 8.16 -2.63 -26.71
CA ASP A 38 8.29 -3.66 -27.76
C ASP A 38 8.06 -5.07 -27.20
N GLU A 39 8.36 -5.30 -25.92
CA GLU A 39 8.18 -6.58 -25.24
C GLU A 39 7.88 -6.37 -23.75
N ILE A 40 7.02 -7.22 -23.18
CA ILE A 40 6.69 -7.25 -21.75
C ILE A 40 7.12 -8.60 -21.18
N ILE A 41 7.95 -8.57 -20.16
CA ILE A 41 8.50 -9.75 -19.49
C ILE A 41 7.97 -9.77 -18.06
N THR A 42 7.60 -10.95 -17.56
CA THR A 42 7.15 -11.14 -16.17
C THR A 42 7.94 -12.26 -15.51
N ASP A 43 8.28 -12.09 -14.23
CA ASP A 43 8.84 -13.18 -13.43
C ASP A 43 7.73 -13.98 -12.72
N LYS A 44 8.13 -14.98 -11.91
CA LYS A 44 7.20 -15.84 -11.15
C LYS A 44 6.74 -15.23 -9.82
N LEU A 45 7.35 -14.14 -9.37
CA LEU A 45 7.02 -13.46 -8.12
C LEU A 45 5.97 -12.36 -8.34
N GLY A 46 5.95 -11.75 -9.53
CA GLY A 46 5.00 -10.72 -9.93
C GLY A 46 5.62 -9.49 -10.59
N SER A 47 6.95 -9.40 -10.69
CA SER A 47 7.63 -8.27 -11.32
C SER A 47 7.29 -8.20 -12.80
N VAL A 48 7.16 -6.98 -13.32
CA VAL A 48 6.91 -6.72 -14.74
C VAL A 48 8.04 -5.83 -15.27
N ALA A 49 8.71 -6.29 -16.31
CA ALA A 49 9.75 -5.55 -17.01
C ALA A 49 9.28 -5.19 -18.42
N PHE A 50 9.63 -3.99 -18.85
CA PHE A 50 9.26 -3.44 -20.15
C PHE A 50 10.52 -3.19 -20.95
N LYS A 51 10.58 -3.77 -22.15
CA LYS A 51 11.77 -3.71 -22.99
C LYS A 51 11.52 -2.82 -24.20
N LEU A 52 12.49 -1.94 -24.42
CA LEU A 52 12.66 -1.18 -25.66
C LEU A 52 13.88 -1.76 -26.40
N ASN A 53 13.71 -2.10 -27.67
CA ASN A 53 14.79 -2.56 -28.52
C ASN A 53 15.58 -1.34 -29.04
N GLY A 54 16.89 -1.50 -29.13
CA GLY A 54 17.80 -0.50 -29.67
C GLY A 54 19.21 -1.05 -29.82
N ASP A 55 20.02 -0.34 -30.59
CA ASP A 55 21.40 -0.72 -30.87
C ASP A 55 22.33 -0.13 -29.80
N GLY A 56 22.56 -0.88 -28.72
CA GLY A 56 23.37 -0.40 -27.59
C GLY A 56 23.46 -1.38 -26.42
N PRO A 57 24.09 -0.97 -25.30
CA PRO A 57 24.14 -1.78 -24.08
C PRO A 57 22.76 -1.93 -23.47
N LYS A 58 22.55 -3.03 -22.73
CA LYS A 58 21.32 -3.23 -21.93
C LYS A 58 21.36 -2.35 -20.69
N VAL A 59 20.40 -1.43 -20.59
CA VAL A 59 20.21 -0.58 -19.41
C VAL A 59 18.97 -1.04 -18.67
N LEU A 60 19.11 -1.36 -17.38
CA LEU A 60 17.99 -1.69 -16.51
C LEU A 60 17.67 -0.49 -15.61
N LEU A 61 16.46 0.04 -15.76
CA LEU A 61 15.88 0.99 -14.83
C LEU A 61 14.83 0.23 -14.00
N ALA A 62 15.00 0.24 -12.68
CA ALA A 62 14.11 -0.46 -11.76
C ALA A 62 13.55 0.52 -10.74
N GLY A 63 12.23 0.44 -10.55
CA GLY A 63 11.52 1.04 -9.42
C GLY A 63 10.56 -0.01 -8.88
N HIS A 64 10.41 -0.08 -7.56
CA HIS A 64 9.53 -1.06 -6.95
C HIS A 64 8.11 -0.49 -6.79
N THR A 65 7.12 -1.38 -6.88
CA THR A 65 5.70 -1.01 -6.88
C THR A 65 4.98 -1.37 -5.58
N ASP A 66 5.57 -2.27 -4.81
CA ASP A 66 5.07 -2.59 -3.48
C ASP A 66 5.19 -1.39 -2.56
N GLU A 67 4.29 -1.33 -1.59
CA GLU A 67 4.34 -0.36 -0.50
C GLU A 67 4.49 -1.09 0.84
N ILE A 68 5.01 -0.39 1.84
CA ILE A 68 4.94 -0.87 3.22
C ILE A 68 3.47 -1.03 3.64
N GLY A 69 3.18 -2.07 4.41
CA GLY A 69 1.81 -2.39 4.82
C GLY A 69 1.78 -3.33 6.01
N PHE A 70 0.69 -4.06 6.13
CA PHE A 70 0.51 -5.05 7.18
C PHE A 70 -0.17 -6.30 6.66
N ILE A 71 -0.18 -7.36 7.47
CA ILE A 71 -0.89 -8.60 7.19
C ILE A 71 -1.60 -9.06 8.46
N ILE A 72 -2.86 -9.49 8.34
CA ILE A 72 -3.63 -9.96 9.50
C ILE A 72 -2.99 -11.23 10.06
N SER A 73 -2.71 -11.23 11.37
CA SER A 73 -2.05 -12.35 12.07
C SER A 73 -2.99 -13.15 12.96
N SER A 74 -4.01 -12.53 13.54
CA SER A 74 -5.06 -13.21 14.30
C SER A 74 -6.31 -12.35 14.43
N ILE A 75 -7.41 -12.98 14.84
CA ILE A 75 -8.70 -12.33 15.11
C ILE A 75 -9.05 -12.66 16.57
N THR A 76 -9.32 -11.64 17.39
CA THR A 76 -9.72 -11.83 18.79
C THR A 76 -11.20 -12.20 18.89
N LYS A 77 -11.64 -12.66 20.07
CA LYS A 77 -13.05 -13.04 20.28
C LYS A 77 -13.98 -11.83 20.16
N GLU A 78 -13.48 -10.67 20.55
CA GLU A 78 -14.16 -9.38 20.56
C GLU A 78 -14.15 -8.67 19.19
N GLY A 79 -13.61 -9.31 18.15
CA GLY A 79 -13.61 -8.76 16.79
C GLY A 79 -12.43 -7.86 16.42
N PHE A 80 -11.41 -7.73 17.27
CA PHE A 80 -10.19 -6.99 16.93
C PHE A 80 -9.24 -7.82 16.08
N LEU A 81 -8.50 -7.16 15.20
CA LEU A 81 -7.50 -7.80 14.35
C LEU A 81 -6.10 -7.51 14.87
N THR A 82 -5.30 -8.55 15.10
CA THR A 82 -3.85 -8.36 15.23
C THR A 82 -3.22 -8.42 13.85
N PHE A 83 -2.11 -7.73 13.67
CA PHE A 83 -1.43 -7.64 12.37
C PHE A 83 0.08 -7.73 12.54
N ASN A 84 0.81 -8.14 11.49
CA ASN A 84 2.27 -8.03 11.39
C ASN A 84 2.65 -6.98 10.34
N GLN A 85 3.81 -6.35 10.52
CA GLN A 85 4.35 -5.36 9.57
C GLN A 85 4.91 -6.05 8.34
N LEU A 86 4.56 -5.53 7.16
CA LEU A 86 5.21 -5.82 5.89
C LEU A 86 6.08 -4.59 5.54
N GLY A 87 7.40 -4.76 5.60
CA GLY A 87 8.36 -3.66 5.51
C GLY A 87 8.63 -2.96 6.83
N GLY A 88 9.48 -1.93 6.79
CA GLY A 88 9.94 -1.20 7.96
C GLY A 88 8.97 -0.09 8.37
N TRP A 89 8.46 -0.16 9.60
CA TRP A 89 7.55 0.83 10.18
C TRP A 89 8.11 1.38 11.48
N TRP A 90 7.85 2.66 11.72
CA TRP A 90 8.03 3.26 13.03
C TRP A 90 6.70 3.23 13.80
N ASP A 91 6.67 2.58 14.96
CA ASP A 91 5.42 2.39 15.72
C ASP A 91 4.71 3.71 16.08
N GLN A 92 5.48 4.81 16.22
CA GLN A 92 4.94 6.13 16.59
C GLN A 92 4.02 6.75 15.53
N VAL A 93 4.08 6.28 14.28
CA VAL A 93 3.21 6.79 13.20
C VAL A 93 1.96 5.95 12.97
N LEU A 94 1.75 4.88 13.74
CA LEU A 94 0.69 3.90 13.48
C LEU A 94 -0.65 4.25 14.15
N LEU A 95 -0.64 4.71 15.39
CA LEU A 95 -1.87 4.92 16.16
C LEU A 95 -2.79 5.95 15.48
N ALA A 96 -4.10 5.66 15.51
CA ALA A 96 -5.16 6.46 14.91
C ALA A 96 -5.10 6.60 13.38
N GLN A 97 -4.25 5.82 12.70
CA GLN A 97 -4.25 5.76 11.24
C GLN A 97 -5.38 4.89 10.72
N LYS A 98 -6.00 5.33 9.62
CA LYS A 98 -6.94 4.53 8.84
C LYS A 98 -6.17 3.56 7.95
N VAL A 99 -6.73 2.36 7.79
CA VAL A 99 -6.19 1.32 6.92
C VAL A 99 -7.31 0.69 6.09
N ILE A 100 -6.93 0.10 4.96
CA ILE A 100 -7.80 -0.76 4.17
C ILE A 100 -7.29 -2.20 4.28
N ILE A 101 -8.17 -3.12 4.65
CA ILE A 101 -7.94 -4.56 4.63
C ILE A 101 -8.59 -5.14 3.39
N ARG A 102 -7.86 -5.91 2.61
CA ARG A 102 -8.42 -6.58 1.44
C ARG A 102 -8.84 -8.00 1.78
N GLY A 103 -10.11 -8.15 2.13
CA GLY A 103 -10.74 -9.44 2.40
C GLY A 103 -11.26 -10.11 1.13
N LYS A 104 -11.75 -11.35 1.27
CA LYS A 104 -12.30 -12.12 0.15
C LYS A 104 -13.60 -11.53 -0.44
N LYS A 105 -14.32 -10.73 0.34
CA LYS A 105 -15.58 -10.07 -0.07
C LYS A 105 -15.39 -8.62 -0.55
N GLY A 106 -14.16 -8.11 -0.50
CA GLY A 106 -13.84 -6.72 -0.85
C GLY A 106 -13.02 -6.03 0.23
N ASP A 107 -12.87 -4.72 0.04
CA ASP A 107 -12.07 -3.87 0.90
C ASP A 107 -12.88 -3.42 2.13
N VAL A 108 -12.28 -3.54 3.32
CA VAL A 108 -12.86 -3.13 4.60
C VAL A 108 -11.98 -2.06 5.24
N ILE A 109 -12.58 -0.96 5.68
CA ILE A 109 -11.85 0.11 6.37
C ILE A 109 -11.71 -0.24 7.85
N GLY A 110 -10.53 -0.03 8.40
CA GLY A 110 -10.26 -0.13 9.83
C GLY A 110 -9.42 1.04 10.36
N ILE A 111 -9.27 1.10 11.68
CA ILE A 111 -8.43 2.07 12.38
C ILE A 111 -7.45 1.32 13.29
N ILE A 112 -6.18 1.72 13.26
CA ILE A 112 -5.18 1.21 14.20
C ILE A 112 -5.42 1.82 15.58
N ALA A 113 -5.70 0.96 16.56
CA ALA A 113 -6.07 1.32 17.92
C ALA A 113 -5.16 0.63 18.95
N SER A 114 -5.19 1.14 20.18
CA SER A 114 -4.60 0.53 21.37
C SER A 114 -5.50 0.77 22.58
N LYS A 115 -5.10 0.22 23.73
CA LYS A 115 -5.75 0.57 25.01
C LYS A 115 -5.70 2.10 25.23
N PRO A 116 -6.81 2.75 25.63
CA PRO A 116 -6.82 4.18 25.92
C PRO A 116 -5.88 4.58 27.07
N PRO A 117 -5.28 5.77 27.04
CA PRO A 117 -4.32 6.19 28.06
C PRO A 117 -4.96 6.34 29.45
N HIS A 118 -6.25 6.66 29.56
CA HIS A 118 -6.91 6.88 30.85
C HIS A 118 -7.20 5.60 31.64
N ILE A 119 -7.15 4.42 30.99
CA ILE A 119 -7.37 3.11 31.63
C ILE A 119 -6.07 2.35 31.97
N ILE A 120 -4.91 2.92 31.62
CA ILE A 120 -3.60 2.33 31.93
C ILE A 120 -2.89 3.12 33.05
N PRO A 121 -1.98 2.47 33.81
CA PRO A 121 -1.20 3.13 34.86
C PRO A 121 -0.39 4.32 34.34
N MET A 122 -0.17 5.32 35.18
CA MET A 122 0.52 6.57 34.79
C MET A 122 1.94 6.34 34.25
N GLU A 123 2.66 5.34 34.76
CA GLU A 123 3.99 4.97 34.29
C GLU A 123 3.98 4.31 32.89
N GLU A 124 2.87 3.67 32.51
CA GLU A 124 2.71 3.12 31.16
C GLU A 124 2.40 4.21 30.14
N ARG A 125 1.70 5.28 30.54
CA ARG A 125 1.37 6.43 29.66
C ARG A 125 2.59 7.17 29.13
N LYS A 126 3.72 7.13 29.85
CA LYS A 126 4.98 7.77 29.45
C LYS A 126 5.75 6.95 28.41
N LYS A 127 5.35 5.69 28.16
CA LYS A 127 6.03 4.80 27.22
C LYS A 127 5.35 4.85 25.87
N VAL A 128 6.16 4.74 24.82
CA VAL A 128 5.64 4.57 23.46
C VAL A 128 4.87 3.25 23.39
N VAL A 129 3.65 3.30 22.85
CA VAL A 129 2.89 2.10 22.53
C VAL A 129 3.62 1.39 21.41
N VAL A 130 4.02 0.16 21.66
CA VAL A 130 4.68 -0.70 20.67
C VAL A 130 3.65 -1.48 19.86
N LYS A 131 3.95 -1.78 18.60
CA LYS A 131 3.04 -2.43 17.65
C LYS A 131 2.40 -3.71 18.18
N LYS A 132 3.11 -4.49 19.02
CA LYS A 132 2.55 -5.72 19.65
C LYS A 132 1.31 -5.48 20.51
N ASN A 133 1.08 -4.24 20.96
CA ASN A 133 -0.07 -3.82 21.77
C ASN A 133 -1.10 -3.04 20.95
N MET A 134 -0.99 -3.05 19.62
CA MET A 134 -1.92 -2.40 18.70
C MET A 134 -2.80 -3.44 17.99
N TYR A 135 -3.97 -2.99 17.59
CA TYR A 135 -4.99 -3.78 16.89
C TYR A 135 -5.57 -2.94 15.77
N ILE A 136 -6.17 -3.58 14.76
CA ILE A 136 -7.06 -2.90 13.83
C ILE A 136 -8.50 -3.16 14.28
N ASP A 137 -9.25 -2.09 14.45
CA ASP A 137 -10.68 -2.10 14.72
C ASP A 137 -11.45 -1.80 13.42
N ILE A 138 -12.43 -2.65 13.11
CA ILE A 138 -13.30 -2.53 11.93
C ILE A 138 -14.77 -2.23 12.31
N GLY A 139 -15.05 -1.97 13.59
CA GLY A 139 -16.38 -1.61 14.09
C GLY A 139 -17.33 -2.78 14.29
N VAL A 140 -16.81 -3.98 14.61
CA VAL A 140 -17.60 -5.18 14.92
C VAL A 140 -17.35 -5.62 16.36
N SER A 141 -18.22 -6.50 16.88
CA SER A 141 -18.22 -6.93 18.29
C SER A 141 -17.81 -8.38 18.50
N THR A 142 -17.77 -9.20 17.44
CA THR A 142 -17.37 -10.61 17.55
C THR A 142 -16.42 -11.06 16.45
N LYS A 143 -15.74 -12.18 16.70
CA LYS A 143 -14.94 -12.87 15.68
C LYS A 143 -15.77 -13.29 14.48
N GLU A 144 -17.00 -13.76 14.70
CA GLU A 144 -17.89 -14.22 13.65
C GLU A 144 -18.24 -13.08 12.68
N GLU A 145 -18.49 -11.88 13.19
CA GLU A 145 -18.76 -10.68 12.37
C GLU A 145 -17.53 -10.29 11.51
N VAL A 146 -16.31 -10.49 12.00
CA VAL A 146 -15.08 -10.32 11.19
C VAL A 146 -15.04 -11.30 10.02
N GLU A 147 -15.34 -12.59 10.29
CA GLU A 147 -15.33 -13.63 9.26
C GLU A 147 -16.46 -13.42 8.23
N GLU A 148 -17.60 -12.91 8.69
CA GLU A 148 -18.73 -12.49 7.85
C GLU A 148 -18.38 -11.29 6.97
N ALA A 149 -17.63 -10.32 7.48
CA ALA A 149 -17.04 -9.23 6.68
C ALA A 149 -16.03 -9.75 5.63
N GLY A 150 -15.61 -11.02 5.74
CA GLY A 150 -14.77 -11.69 4.76
C GLY A 150 -13.28 -11.55 5.03
N ILE A 151 -12.89 -11.15 6.23
CA ILE A 151 -11.50 -11.01 6.67
C ILE A 151 -11.01 -12.34 7.26
N ARG A 152 -9.76 -12.69 6.97
CA ARG A 152 -9.06 -13.85 7.53
C ARG A 152 -7.59 -13.54 7.84
N VAL A 153 -6.96 -14.43 8.60
CA VAL A 153 -5.50 -14.44 8.76
C VAL A 153 -4.82 -14.56 7.40
N GLY A 154 -3.80 -13.75 7.17
CA GLY A 154 -3.08 -13.65 5.90
C GLY A 154 -3.62 -12.60 4.94
N ASP A 155 -4.75 -11.96 5.23
CA ASP A 155 -5.25 -10.88 4.37
C ASP A 155 -4.34 -9.64 4.49
N PRO A 156 -3.99 -9.01 3.36
CA PRO A 156 -3.11 -7.84 3.35
C PRO A 156 -3.85 -6.58 3.77
N VAL A 157 -3.08 -5.61 4.26
CA VAL A 157 -3.55 -4.32 4.75
C VAL A 157 -2.63 -3.21 4.24
N VAL A 158 -3.21 -2.10 3.78
CA VAL A 158 -2.48 -0.89 3.38
C VAL A 158 -2.95 0.33 4.16
N PRO A 159 -2.12 1.38 4.28
CA PRO A 159 -2.58 2.68 4.75
C PRO A 159 -3.72 3.23 3.87
N TRP A 160 -4.71 3.87 4.49
CA TRP A 160 -5.68 4.68 3.76
C TRP A 160 -5.16 6.11 3.70
N SER A 161 -4.67 6.54 2.54
CA SER A 161 -4.15 7.90 2.33
C SER A 161 -4.37 8.30 0.87
N PRO A 162 -5.56 8.86 0.57
CA PRO A 162 -5.91 9.28 -0.80
C PRO A 162 -4.91 10.30 -1.35
N PHE A 163 -4.56 10.14 -2.61
CA PHE A 163 -3.71 11.09 -3.32
C PHE A 163 -4.42 12.43 -3.51
N GLN A 164 -3.70 13.50 -3.23
CA GLN A 164 -4.11 14.87 -3.48
C GLN A 164 -2.91 15.70 -3.90
N THR A 165 -3.20 16.86 -4.50
CA THR A 165 -2.17 17.84 -4.83
C THR A 165 -2.34 19.09 -3.99
N LEU A 166 -1.23 19.64 -3.52
CA LEU A 166 -1.13 20.90 -2.79
C LEU A 166 -0.43 21.95 -3.66
N HIS A 167 -0.50 23.21 -3.23
CA HIS A 167 0.20 24.35 -3.86
C HIS A 167 -0.01 24.41 -5.38
N ASP A 168 -1.27 24.37 -5.80
CA ASP A 168 -1.67 24.42 -7.21
C ASP A 168 -1.04 23.32 -8.09
N GLY A 169 -0.91 22.12 -7.56
CA GLY A 169 -0.38 20.98 -8.31
C GLY A 169 1.14 20.80 -8.21
N LYS A 170 1.84 21.61 -7.41
CA LYS A 170 3.30 21.55 -7.29
C LYS A 170 3.79 20.46 -6.34
N VAL A 171 2.96 20.06 -5.38
CA VAL A 171 3.31 19.07 -4.35
C VAL A 171 2.26 17.96 -4.35
N GLY A 172 2.69 16.71 -4.54
CA GLY A 172 1.84 15.54 -4.35
C GLY A 172 1.85 15.10 -2.88
N MET A 173 0.69 14.70 -2.36
CA MET A 173 0.53 14.17 -1.01
C MET A 173 -0.35 12.92 -1.07
N GLY A 174 0.10 11.83 -0.42
CA GLY A 174 -0.55 10.53 -0.46
C GLY A 174 0.38 9.45 0.09
N LYS A 175 0.03 8.18 -0.10
CA LYS A 175 0.88 7.02 0.24
C LYS A 175 1.72 6.53 -0.95
N ALA A 176 2.63 5.59 -0.65
CA ALA A 176 3.32 4.76 -1.63
C ALA A 176 4.18 5.50 -2.66
N PHE A 177 4.55 6.75 -2.40
CA PHE A 177 5.57 7.44 -3.22
C PHE A 177 6.84 6.61 -3.29
N ASP A 178 7.26 6.05 -2.15
CA ASP A 178 8.30 5.03 -2.06
C ASP A 178 7.73 3.66 -2.50
N ASP A 179 8.10 3.11 -3.66
CA ASP A 179 8.86 3.72 -4.79
C ASP A 179 8.03 3.80 -6.08
N ARG A 180 6.71 3.94 -5.95
CA ARG A 180 5.87 4.13 -7.13
C ARG A 180 6.22 5.40 -7.89
N ILE A 181 6.88 6.38 -7.24
CA ILE A 181 7.40 7.55 -7.93
C ILE A 181 8.57 7.20 -8.86
N GLY A 182 9.49 6.32 -8.45
CA GLY A 182 10.56 5.81 -9.31
C GLY A 182 9.99 5.07 -10.51
N THR A 183 9.02 4.19 -10.28
CA THR A 183 8.28 3.51 -11.35
C THR A 183 7.61 4.51 -12.31
N PHE A 184 6.93 5.53 -11.76
CA PHE A 184 6.29 6.57 -12.57
C PHE A 184 7.31 7.34 -13.43
N VAL A 185 8.46 7.72 -12.87
CA VAL A 185 9.53 8.41 -13.61
C VAL A 185 10.05 7.55 -14.76
N ILE A 186 10.24 6.24 -14.55
CA ILE A 186 10.67 5.31 -15.60
C ILE A 186 9.63 5.23 -16.73
N MET A 187 8.33 5.13 -16.38
CA MET A 187 7.25 5.11 -17.37
C MET A 187 7.21 6.38 -18.21
N GLU A 188 7.39 7.56 -17.59
CA GLU A 188 7.41 8.83 -18.31
C GLU A 188 8.68 9.02 -19.15
N ALA A 189 9.83 8.50 -18.69
CA ALA A 189 11.05 8.48 -19.50
C ALA A 189 10.87 7.65 -20.78
N ILE A 190 10.34 6.43 -20.66
CA ILE A 190 10.00 5.58 -21.82
C ILE A 190 9.06 6.30 -22.78
N ARG A 191 8.02 6.95 -22.26
CA ARG A 191 7.02 7.66 -23.07
C ARG A 191 7.60 8.88 -23.82
N ARG A 192 8.65 9.52 -23.30
CA ARG A 192 9.28 10.69 -23.93
C ARG A 192 10.35 10.32 -24.96
N ILE A 193 10.85 9.09 -24.93
CA ILE A 193 11.86 8.58 -25.88
C ILE A 193 11.19 7.96 -27.11
N LYS A 194 9.95 7.49 -26.98
CA LYS A 194 9.08 7.10 -28.11
C LYS A 194 8.46 8.32 -28.78
#